data_AF-A0A957A8I9-F1
#
_entry.id   AF-A0A957A8I9-F1
#
_cell.length_a   1.000
_cell.length_b   1.000
_cell.length_c   1.000
_cell.angle_alpha   90.00
_cell.angle_beta   90.00
_cell.angle_gamma   90.00
#
_symmetry.space_group_name_H-M   'P 1'
#
loop_
_entity.id
_entity.type
_entity.pdbx_description
1 polymer ?
#
loop_
_entity_poly.entity_id
_entity_poly.type
_entity_poly.pdbx_seq_one_letter_code
_entity_poly.pdbx_strand_id
1 'polypeptide(L)'
;GYGSALLARQVGQKRAREIFFLAPEYSAEEAFQMGAINLVVPHAELERKALEWAATINGKSPTAIRMLKYAFNLPDEGLVGQQLFAGEATRLGYGTDEAQEGRDAFLEKRDPDYSRFPWHF
;
A
#
# COMPACT_ATOMS: atom_id res chain seq x y z
N GLY A 1 1.55 -14.15 12.79
CA GLY A 1 0.85 -12.84 12.76
C GLY A 1 1.82 -11.75 12.37
N TYR A 2 1.33 -10.54 12.08
CA TYR A 2 2.15 -9.43 11.59
C TYR A 2 3.37 -9.12 12.46
N GLY A 3 3.22 -9.14 13.79
CA GLY A 3 4.31 -8.78 14.72
C GLY A 3 5.62 -9.56 14.53
N SER A 4 5.59 -10.81 14.04
CA SER A 4 6.80 -11.63 13.82
C SER A 4 7.13 -11.83 12.34
N ALA A 5 6.16 -12.26 11.53
CA ALA A 5 6.40 -12.59 10.13
C ALA A 5 6.64 -11.34 9.26
N LEU A 6 5.89 -10.25 9.50
CA LEU A 6 6.08 -8.99 8.77
C LEU A 6 7.33 -8.24 9.27
N LEU A 7 7.65 -8.33 10.56
CA LEU A 7 8.93 -7.83 11.06
C LEU A 7 10.11 -8.45 10.31
N ALA A 8 10.06 -9.76 10.03
CA ALA A 8 11.10 -10.43 9.24
C ALA A 8 11.21 -9.93 7.77
N ARG A 9 10.17 -9.29 7.23
CA ARG A 9 10.23 -8.60 5.92
C ARG A 9 10.97 -7.26 5.99
N GLN A 10 11.01 -6.65 7.17
CA GLN A 10 11.69 -5.37 7.40
C GLN A 10 13.15 -5.58 7.81
N VAL A 11 13.39 -6.41 8.83
CA VAL A 11 14.73 -6.57 9.44
C VAL A 11 15.46 -7.86 9.05
N GLY A 12 14.82 -8.70 8.23
CA GLY A 12 15.33 -10.02 7.85
C GLY A 12 15.11 -11.10 8.91
N GLN A 13 15.24 -12.36 8.48
CA GLN A 13 14.91 -13.54 9.29
C GLN A 13 15.74 -13.68 10.58
N LYS A 14 17.03 -13.34 10.54
CA LYS A 14 17.90 -13.51 11.72
C LYS A 14 17.57 -12.51 12.82
N ARG A 15 17.49 -11.22 12.49
CA ARG A 15 17.17 -10.16 13.45
C ARG A 15 15.76 -10.33 14.02
N ALA A 16 14.76 -10.67 13.20
CA ALA A 16 13.41 -10.92 13.70
C ALA A 16 13.37 -12.05 14.74
N ARG A 17 14.15 -13.13 14.52
CA ARG A 17 14.25 -14.24 15.50
C ARG A 17 14.98 -13.84 16.76
N GLU A 18 16.06 -13.06 16.64
CA GLU A 18 16.80 -12.49 17.78
C GLU A 18 15.86 -11.66 18.68
N ILE A 19 15.10 -10.74 18.08
CA ILE A 19 14.12 -9.89 18.77
C ILE A 19 13.10 -10.74 19.54
N PHE A 20 12.54 -11.79 18.94
CA PHE A 20 11.51 -12.60 19.58
C PHE A 20 12.03 -13.63 20.59
N PHE A 21 13.21 -14.21 20.36
CA PHE A 21 13.73 -15.28 21.21
C PHE A 21 14.52 -14.76 22.41
N LEU A 22 15.19 -13.61 22.26
CA LEU A 22 16.02 -13.04 23.30
C LEU A 22 15.38 -11.82 23.97
N ALA A 23 14.44 -11.15 23.29
CA ALA A 23 13.72 -9.97 23.77
C ALA A 23 14.61 -8.90 24.43
N PRO A 24 15.76 -8.51 23.84
CA PRO A 24 16.56 -7.43 24.39
C PRO A 24 15.91 -6.08 24.08
N GLU A 25 16.31 -5.05 24.82
CA GLU A 25 15.96 -3.67 24.50
C GLU A 25 16.86 -3.16 23.37
N TYR A 26 16.26 -2.47 22.39
CA TYR A 26 16.98 -1.84 21.29
C TYR A 26 16.73 -0.33 21.30
N SER A 27 17.78 0.44 21.06
CA SER A 27 17.70 1.88 20.81
C SER A 27 17.07 2.19 19.44
N ALA A 28 16.65 3.43 19.24
CA ALA A 28 16.14 3.89 17.95
C ALA A 28 17.17 3.74 16.81
N GLU A 29 18.46 3.94 17.12
CA GLU A 29 19.55 3.82 16.16
C GLU A 29 19.76 2.36 15.73
N GLU A 30 19.77 1.41 16.67
CA GLU A 30 19.86 -0.02 16.35
C GLU A 30 18.66 -0.47 15.51
N ALA A 31 17.45 -0.02 15.86
CA ALA A 31 16.25 -0.33 15.11
C ALA A 31 16.25 0.28 13.69
N PHE A 32 16.84 1.47 13.51
CA PHE A 32 17.08 2.06 12.18
C PHE A 32 18.08 1.23 11.37
N GLN A 33 19.22 0.86 11.96
CA GLN A 33 20.23 0.03 11.31
C GLN A 33 19.71 -1.35 10.90
N MET A 34 18.79 -1.91 11.68
CA MET A 34 18.11 -3.17 11.35
C MET A 34 17.03 -3.01 10.28
N GLY A 35 16.52 -1.79 10.01
CA GLY A 35 15.47 -1.53 9.02
C GLY A 35 14.04 -1.47 9.57
N ALA A 36 13.86 -1.49 10.90
CA ALA A 36 12.55 -1.36 11.54
C ALA A 36 12.08 0.10 11.70
N ILE A 37 13.01 1.06 11.65
CA ILE A 37 12.74 2.51 11.73
C ILE A 37 13.24 3.17 10.46
N ASN A 38 12.46 4.13 9.92
CA ASN A 38 12.84 4.86 8.71
C ASN A 38 13.74 6.09 8.96
N LEU A 39 13.64 6.72 10.14
CA LEU A 39 14.42 7.91 10.51
C LEU A 39 14.52 8.06 12.04
N VAL A 40 15.72 8.35 12.53
CA VAL A 40 15.98 8.72 13.94
C VAL A 40 16.09 10.23 14.05
N VAL A 41 15.43 10.83 15.05
CA VAL A 41 15.46 12.27 15.32
C VAL A 41 15.54 12.56 16.83
N PRO A 42 16.02 13.74 17.25
CA PRO A 42 15.91 14.18 18.63
C PRO A 42 14.45 14.16 19.11
N HIS A 43 14.24 13.80 20.37
CA HIS A 43 12.89 13.66 20.94
C HIS A 43 12.03 14.93 20.75
N ALA A 44 12.62 16.11 20.94
CA ALA A 44 11.94 17.41 20.78
C ALA A 44 11.48 17.70 19.33
N GLU A 45 12.00 16.97 18.34
CA GLU A 45 11.69 17.18 16.92
C GLU A 45 10.77 16.11 16.33
N LEU A 46 10.38 15.10 17.11
CA LEU A 46 9.65 13.92 16.63
C LEU A 46 8.38 14.30 15.87
N GLU A 47 7.50 15.08 16.50
CA GLU A 47 6.23 15.49 15.88
C GLU A 47 6.45 16.42 14.69
N ARG A 48 7.40 17.34 14.80
CA ARG A 48 7.74 18.28 13.72
C ARG A 48 8.15 17.52 12.47
N LYS A 49 9.02 16.51 12.60
CA LYS A 49 9.47 15.70 11.46
C LYS A 49 8.36 14.79 10.93
N ALA A 50 7.51 14.24 11.81
CA ALA A 50 6.34 13.45 11.40
C ALA A 50 5.37 14.27 10.54
N LEU A 51 5.07 15.52 10.94
CA LEU A 51 4.21 16.42 10.17
C LEU A 51 4.84 16.83 8.84
N GLU A 52 6.16 17.04 8.79
CA GLU A 52 6.89 17.32 7.55
C GLU A 52 6.78 16.17 6.53
N TRP A 53 6.92 14.92 7.00
CA TRP A 53 6.73 13.73 6.17
C TRP A 53 5.28 13.56 5.73
N ALA A 54 4.32 13.78 6.64
CA ALA A 54 2.90 13.74 6.31
C ALA A 54 2.53 14.77 5.25
N ALA A 55 3.01 16.02 5.37
CA ALA A 55 2.81 17.06 4.36
C ALA A 55 3.40 16.65 3.01
N THR A 56 4.57 16.01 3.00
CA THR A 56 5.19 15.49 1.77
C THR A 56 4.33 14.43 1.09
N ILE A 57 3.76 13.49 1.84
CA ILE A 57 2.87 12.43 1.32
C ILE A 57 1.55 13.04 0.83
N ASN A 58 0.97 13.98 1.59
CA ASN A 58 -0.28 14.66 1.25
C ASN A 58 -0.15 15.58 0.02
N GLY A 59 1.07 15.97 -0.35
CA GLY A 59 1.36 16.67 -1.61
C GLY A 59 1.42 15.77 -2.86
N LYS A 60 1.15 14.46 -2.75
CA LYS A 60 1.18 13.49 -3.87
C LYS A 60 -0.22 13.12 -4.34
N SER A 61 -0.32 12.46 -5.50
CA SER A 61 -1.58 11.92 -6.01
C SER A 61 -2.20 10.94 -5.00
N PRO A 62 -3.41 11.21 -4.46
CA PRO A 62 -4.06 10.32 -3.50
C PRO A 62 -4.33 8.92 -4.06
N THR A 63 -4.64 8.83 -5.36
CA THR A 63 -4.81 7.55 -6.06
C THR A 63 -3.49 6.79 -6.11
N ALA A 64 -2.38 7.45 -6.45
CA ALA A 64 -1.07 6.79 -6.48
C ALA A 64 -0.65 6.28 -5.09
N ILE A 65 -0.80 7.09 -4.04
CA ILE A 65 -0.49 6.68 -2.66
C ILE A 65 -1.30 5.46 -2.24
N ARG A 66 -2.61 5.43 -2.57
CA ARG A 66 -3.48 4.31 -2.25
C ARG A 66 -3.11 3.03 -3.00
N MET A 67 -2.87 3.13 -4.32
CA MET A 67 -2.48 1.99 -5.14
C MET A 67 -1.11 1.43 -4.73
N LEU A 68 -0.13 2.31 -4.44
CA LEU A 68 1.20 1.90 -3.98
C LEU A 68 1.12 1.18 -2.64
N LYS A 69 0.33 1.66 -1.68
CA LYS A 69 0.13 0.99 -0.39
C LYS A 69 -0.38 -0.44 -0.60
N TYR A 70 -1.43 -0.62 -1.42
CA TYR A 70 -1.95 -1.96 -1.67
C TYR A 70 -1.00 -2.83 -2.50
N ALA A 71 -0.24 -2.26 -3.42
CA ALA A 71 0.78 -2.99 -4.16
C ALA A 71 1.91 -3.52 -3.26
N PHE A 72 2.36 -2.73 -2.27
CA PHE A 72 3.36 -3.18 -1.28
C PHE A 72 2.83 -4.30 -0.39
N ASN A 73 1.53 -4.26 -0.04
CA ASN A 73 0.90 -5.29 0.79
C ASN A 73 0.62 -6.60 0.04
N LEU A 74 0.27 -6.51 -1.24
CA LEU A 74 -0.20 -7.61 -2.07
C LEU A 74 0.65 -8.91 -2.00
N PRO A 75 2.00 -8.87 -2.10
CA PRO A 75 2.80 -10.11 -2.06
C PRO A 75 2.78 -10.83 -0.71
N ASP A 76 2.43 -10.14 0.39
CA ASP A 76 2.46 -10.69 1.74
C ASP A 76 1.07 -11.04 2.30
N GLU A 77 -0.01 -10.47 1.73
CA GLU A 77 -1.38 -10.62 2.24
C GLU A 77 -2.26 -11.61 1.44
N GLY A 78 -1.71 -12.26 0.41
CA GLY A 78 -2.40 -13.30 -0.37
C GLY A 78 -3.75 -12.83 -0.94
N LEU A 79 -4.81 -13.62 -0.75
CA LEU A 79 -6.15 -13.30 -1.26
C LEU A 79 -6.71 -11.99 -0.70
N VAL A 80 -6.38 -11.63 0.54
CA VAL A 80 -6.84 -10.37 1.15
C VAL A 80 -6.15 -9.18 0.48
N GLY A 81 -4.83 -9.27 0.26
CA GLY A 81 -4.08 -8.24 -0.46
C GLY A 81 -4.56 -8.08 -1.91
N GLN A 82 -4.82 -9.20 -2.59
CA GLN A 82 -5.40 -9.21 -3.93
C GLN A 82 -6.78 -8.55 -3.96
N GLN A 83 -7.67 -8.86 -3.01
CA GLN A 83 -9.00 -8.25 -2.94
C GLN A 83 -8.92 -6.73 -2.80
N LEU A 84 -8.05 -6.22 -1.92
CA LEU A 84 -7.90 -4.78 -1.68
C LEU A 84 -7.35 -4.05 -2.90
N PHE A 85 -6.31 -4.60 -3.53
CA PHE A 85 -5.73 -4.01 -4.74
C PHE A 85 -6.70 -4.07 -5.93
N ALA A 86 -7.31 -5.23 -6.18
CA ALA A 86 -8.27 -5.42 -7.26
C ALA A 86 -9.53 -4.55 -7.07
N GLY A 87 -9.97 -4.33 -5.83
CA GLY A 87 -11.09 -3.43 -5.54
C GLY A 87 -10.82 -1.99 -6.01
N GLU A 88 -9.60 -1.48 -5.84
CA GLU A 88 -9.23 -0.16 -6.36
C GLU A 88 -9.00 -0.16 -7.87
N ALA A 89 -8.47 -1.23 -8.45
CA ALA A 89 -8.40 -1.37 -9.91
C ALA A 89 -9.80 -1.34 -10.54
N THR A 90 -10.77 -2.03 -9.94
CA THR A 90 -12.18 -1.98 -10.34
C THR A 90 -12.77 -0.58 -10.18
N ARG A 91 -12.47 0.13 -9.07
CA ARG A 91 -12.91 1.53 -8.89
C ARG A 91 -12.37 2.43 -10.00
N LEU A 92 -11.12 2.26 -10.42
CA LEU A 92 -10.55 3.01 -11.54
C LEU A 92 -11.24 2.66 -12.86
N GLY A 93 -11.54 1.38 -13.10
CA GLY A 93 -12.32 0.93 -14.25
C GLY A 93 -13.70 1.58 -14.31
N TYR A 94 -14.41 1.69 -13.18
CA TYR A 94 -15.71 2.38 -13.11
C TYR A 94 -15.65 3.87 -13.48
N GLY A 95 -14.47 4.48 -13.50
CA GLY A 95 -14.28 5.89 -13.87
C GLY A 95 -14.12 6.14 -15.37
N THR A 96 -14.17 5.12 -16.22
CA THR A 96 -13.96 5.24 -17.67
C THR A 96 -15.27 5.34 -18.45
N ASP A 97 -15.19 5.90 -19.66
CA ASP A 97 -16.30 5.95 -20.63
C ASP A 97 -16.76 4.55 -21.05
N GLU A 98 -15.87 3.55 -21.02
CA GLU A 98 -16.19 2.15 -21.30
C GLU A 98 -17.11 1.55 -20.24
N ALA A 99 -16.81 1.79 -18.96
CA ALA A 99 -17.69 1.35 -17.87
C ALA A 99 -19.05 2.09 -17.90
N GLN A 100 -19.04 3.36 -18.32
CA GLN A 100 -20.28 4.10 -18.55
C GLN A 100 -21.15 3.46 -19.64
N GLU A 101 -20.57 3.08 -20.79
CA GLU A 101 -21.29 2.39 -21.87
C GLU A 101 -21.96 1.11 -21.38
N GLY A 102 -21.24 0.28 -20.61
CA GLY A 102 -21.80 -0.95 -20.04
C GLY A 102 -22.98 -0.68 -19.10
N ARG A 103 -22.88 0.36 -18.26
CA ARG A 103 -23.96 0.79 -17.36
C ARG A 103 -25.18 1.27 -18.15
N ASP A 104 -24.97 2.15 -19.11
CA ASP A 104 -26.04 2.81 -19.86
C ASP A 104 -26.78 1.79 -20.75
N ALA A 105 -26.05 0.91 -21.43
CA ALA A 105 -26.64 -0.19 -22.21
C ALA A 105 -27.52 -1.13 -21.36
N PHE A 106 -27.08 -1.47 -20.14
CA PHE A 106 -27.86 -2.29 -19.21
C PHE A 106 -29.18 -1.60 -18.80
N LEU A 107 -29.13 -0.31 -18.46
CA LEU A 107 -30.31 0.48 -18.09
C LEU A 107 -31.28 0.65 -19.26
N GLU A 108 -30.74 0.84 -20.46
CA GLU A 108 -31.49 1.04 -21.70
C GLU A 108 -31.96 -0.28 -22.34
N LYS A 109 -31.54 -1.43 -21.81
CA LYS A 109 -31.86 -2.78 -22.32
C LYS A 109 -31.47 -2.98 -23.79
N ARG A 110 -30.31 -2.42 -24.17
CA ARG A 110 -29.70 -2.60 -25.48
C ARG A 110 -28.36 -3.33 -25.35
N ASP A 111 -27.86 -3.83 -26.47
CA ASP A 111 -26.50 -4.34 -26.52
C ASP A 111 -25.48 -3.18 -26.39
N PRO A 112 -24.38 -3.37 -25.63
CA PRO A 112 -23.33 -2.35 -25.53
C PRO A 112 -22.46 -2.30 -26.80
N ASP A 113 -22.00 -1.10 -27.17
CA ASP A 113 -21.06 -0.89 -28.26
C ASP A 113 -19.66 -0.55 -27.72
N TYR A 114 -18.78 -1.54 -27.73
CA TYR A 114 -17.38 -1.37 -27.32
C TYR A 114 -16.42 -1.11 -28.48
N SER A 115 -16.89 -0.95 -29.72
CA SER A 115 -16.04 -0.83 -30.92
C SER A 115 -15.08 0.36 -30.89
N ARG A 116 -15.41 1.41 -30.11
CA ARG A 116 -14.61 2.62 -29.91
C ARG A 116 -13.50 2.50 -28.86
N PHE A 117 -13.45 1.41 -28.10
CA PHE A 117 -12.44 1.20 -27.05
C PHE A 117 -11.36 0.22 -27.56
N PRO A 118 -10.09 0.65 -27.66
CA PRO A 118 -9.03 -0.19 -28.21
C PRO A 118 -8.58 -1.27 -27.22
N TRP A 119 -8.19 -2.43 -27.75
CA TRP A 119 -7.48 -3.45 -26.98
C TRP A 119 -6.06 -2.99 -26.67
N HIS A 120 -5.74 -2.82 -25.39
CA HIS A 120 -4.38 -2.57 -24.91
C HIS A 120 -3.73 -3.90 -24.48
N PHE A 121 -2.58 -4.22 -25.05
CA PHE A 121 -1.78 -5.42 -24.74
C PHE A 121 -0.40 -5.03 -24.21
#